data_AF-A0A3N5PRW5-F1
#
_entry.id   AF-A0A3N5PRW5-F1
#
_cell.length_a   1.000
_cell.length_b   1.000
_cell.length_c   1.000
_cell.angle_alpha   90.00
_cell.angle_beta   90.00
_cell.angle_gamma   90.00
#
_symmetry.space_group_name_H-M   'P 1'
#
loop_
_entity.id
_entity.type
_entity.pdbx_description
1 polymer ?
#
loop_
_entity_poly.entity_id
_entity_poly.type
_entity_poly.pdbx_seq_one_letter_code
_entity_poly.pdbx_strand_id
1 'polypeptide(L)'
;MAHFIGAVQGSRAEATRLGGPSSGIRTVARGWNVGVNVQGRKEDDGDVFTIYADSGSNGRTAGMYIGTVKLIDGKITFTLSDQLRAVNCVECDGKGEIETGIGMMRCDSCNGSGRGY
;
A
#
# COMPACT_ATOMS: atom_id res chain seq x y z
N MET A 1 -7.93 -5.48 25.38
CA MET A 1 -8.26 -6.43 24.31
C MET A 1 -7.32 -6.16 23.13
N ALA A 2 -6.86 -7.19 22.43
CA ALA A 2 -6.03 -6.99 21.24
C ALA A 2 -6.88 -6.33 20.14
N HIS A 3 -6.31 -5.32 19.48
CA HIS A 3 -6.97 -4.56 18.42
C HIS A 3 -6.41 -4.94 17.05
N PHE A 4 -5.12 -5.27 17.00
CA PHE A 4 -4.41 -5.63 15.79
C PHE A 4 -3.80 -7.03 15.92
N ILE A 5 -3.73 -7.75 14.81
CA ILE A 5 -2.99 -9.01 14.70
C ILE A 5 -2.09 -8.96 13.45
N GLY A 6 -0.86 -9.42 13.62
CA GLY A 6 0.11 -9.54 12.55
C GLY A 6 0.67 -10.95 12.55
N ALA A 7 0.72 -11.57 11.39
CA ALA A 7 1.28 -12.89 11.18
C ALA A 7 2.49 -12.80 10.25
N VAL A 8 3.51 -13.62 10.52
CA VAL A 8 4.66 -13.81 9.62
C VAL A 8 4.87 -15.30 9.42
N GLN A 9 4.88 -15.73 8.15
CA GLN A 9 5.14 -17.11 7.77
C GLN A 9 6.56 -17.23 7.21
N GLY A 10 7.33 -18.19 7.73
CA GLY A 10 8.66 -18.53 7.23
C GLY A 10 8.92 -20.03 7.27
N SER A 11 10.18 -20.44 7.10
CA SER A 11 10.59 -21.85 7.12
C SER A 11 10.37 -22.55 8.47
N ARG A 12 10.09 -21.78 9.53
CA ARG A 12 9.85 -22.26 10.90
C ARG A 12 8.40 -22.14 11.34
N ALA A 13 7.46 -22.21 10.40
CA ALA A 13 6.02 -22.03 10.60
C ALA A 13 5.61 -20.57 10.93
N GLU A 14 4.33 -20.37 11.22
CA GLU A 14 3.72 -19.06 11.43
C GLU A 14 4.04 -18.52 12.82
N ALA A 15 4.40 -17.25 12.91
CA ALA A 15 4.45 -16.52 14.17
C ALA A 15 3.45 -15.37 14.14
N THR A 16 2.63 -15.25 15.17
CA THR A 16 1.67 -14.16 15.33
C THR A 16 2.04 -13.25 16.50
N ARG A 17 1.71 -11.97 16.36
CA ARG A 17 1.83 -10.95 17.40
C ARG A 17 0.57 -10.11 17.45
N LEU A 18 0.19 -9.72 18.65
CA LEU A 18 -0.98 -8.89 18.92
C LEU A 18 -0.55 -7.46 19.22
N GLY A 19 -1.31 -6.50 18.71
CA GLY A 19 -1.17 -5.07 18.96
C GLY A 19 -2.37 -4.52 19.73
N GLY A 20 -2.11 -3.65 20.70
CA GLY A 20 -3.17 -2.92 21.42
C GLY A 20 -3.56 -1.62 20.70
N PRO A 21 -4.69 -1.00 21.08
CA PRO A 21 -5.12 0.30 20.53
C PRO A 21 -4.06 1.39 20.67
N SER A 22 -3.36 1.44 21.81
CA SER A 22 -2.33 2.45 22.10
C SER A 22 -0.95 2.13 21.54
N SER A 23 -0.63 0.85 21.33
CA SER A 23 0.67 0.42 20.82
C SER A 23 0.68 0.22 19.30
N GLY A 24 -0.49 0.05 18.68
CA GLY A 24 -0.62 -0.34 17.29
C GLY A 24 0.04 -1.69 16.97
N ILE A 25 0.37 -1.89 15.71
CA ILE A 25 1.19 -3.01 15.23
C ILE A 25 2.14 -2.53 14.13
N ARG A 26 3.34 -3.11 14.10
CA ARG A 26 4.30 -2.87 13.03
C ARG A 26 4.81 -4.20 12.52
N THR A 27 4.73 -4.41 11.21
CA THR A 27 5.26 -5.58 10.52
C THR A 27 6.19 -5.14 9.41
N VAL A 28 7.28 -5.88 9.22
CA VAL A 28 8.23 -5.64 8.14
C VAL A 28 8.50 -6.95 7.43
N ALA A 29 8.51 -6.91 6.11
CA ALA A 29 8.94 -8.00 5.26
C ALA A 29 10.09 -7.46 4.40
N ARG A 30 11.30 -8.03 4.56
CA ARG A 30 12.51 -7.54 3.87
C ARG A 30 13.17 -8.66 3.08
N GLY A 31 13.34 -8.43 1.79
CA GLY A 31 14.30 -9.15 0.96
C GLY A 31 15.68 -8.49 1.04
N TRP A 32 16.59 -8.88 0.15
CA TRP A 32 17.94 -8.30 0.11
C TRP A 32 17.94 -6.84 -0.36
N ASN A 33 17.20 -6.56 -1.45
CA ASN A 33 17.19 -5.23 -2.09
C ASN A 33 15.90 -4.44 -1.85
N VAL A 34 14.79 -5.11 -1.59
CA VAL A 34 13.46 -4.50 -1.45
C VAL A 34 12.82 -4.97 -0.15
N GLY A 35 12.09 -4.09 0.52
CA GLY A 35 11.28 -4.41 1.67
C GLY A 35 9.97 -3.64 1.70
N VAL A 36 9.06 -4.08 2.55
CA VAL A 36 7.80 -3.40 2.84
C VAL A 36 7.66 -3.30 4.36
N ASN A 37 7.23 -2.13 4.82
CA ASN A 37 6.94 -1.86 6.21
C ASN A 37 5.49 -1.40 6.32
N VAL A 38 4.71 -2.11 7.14
CA VAL A 38 3.30 -1.82 7.38
C VAL A 38 3.12 -1.45 8.84
N GLN A 39 2.48 -0.31 9.09
CA GLN A 39 2.21 0.21 10.42
C GLN A 39 0.71 0.38 10.61
N GLY A 40 0.12 -0.42 11.49
CA GLY A 40 -1.27 -0.31 11.92
C GLY A 40 -1.41 0.51 13.18
N ARG A 41 -2.35 1.45 13.20
CA ARG A 41 -2.73 2.24 14.38
C ARG A 41 -4.23 2.44 14.44
N LYS A 42 -4.74 2.67 15.66
CA LYS A 42 -6.13 3.08 15.86
C LYS A 42 -6.20 4.60 15.77
N GLU A 43 -7.11 5.10 14.96
CA GLU A 43 -7.54 6.50 14.94
C GLU A 43 -9.00 6.59 15.42
N ASP A 44 -9.49 7.82 15.60
CA ASP A 44 -10.87 8.07 16.07
C ASP A 44 -11.90 7.51 15.09
N ASP A 45 -11.63 7.63 13.78
CA ASP A 45 -12.50 7.18 12.69
C ASP A 45 -12.31 5.69 12.33
N GLY A 46 -11.44 4.96 13.06
CA GLY A 46 -11.21 3.54 12.85
C GLY A 46 -9.75 3.16 12.66
N ASP A 47 -9.53 2.04 11.98
CA ASP A 47 -8.21 1.44 11.86
C ASP A 47 -7.48 1.93 10.61
N VAL A 48 -6.21 2.25 10.79
CA VAL A 48 -5.38 2.85 9.76
C VAL A 48 -4.10 2.07 9.60
N PHE A 49 -3.85 1.58 8.38
CA PHE A 49 -2.59 0.93 8.01
C PHE A 49 -1.82 1.79 7.03
N THR A 50 -0.60 2.17 7.40
CA THR A 50 0.31 2.97 6.58
C THR A 50 1.39 2.06 6.01
N ILE A 51 1.57 2.08 4.69
CA ILE A 51 2.46 1.19 3.95
C ILE A 51 3.63 2.00 3.39
N TYR A 52 4.83 1.49 3.61
CA TYR A 52 6.09 2.05 3.11
C TYR A 52 6.86 1.01 2.31
N ALA A 53 7.41 1.40 1.16
CA ALA A 53 8.45 0.66 0.46
C ALA A 53 9.78 0.99 1.12
N ASP A 54 10.51 -0.01 1.60
CA ASP A 54 11.82 0.15 2.22
C ASP A 54 12.89 -0.43 1.29
N SER A 55 14.14 0.01 1.46
CA SER A 55 15.23 -0.83 0.97
C SER A 55 15.25 -2.11 1.79
N GLY A 56 15.61 -3.21 1.15
CA GLY A 56 15.75 -4.49 1.83
C GLY A 56 16.82 -4.45 2.94
N SER A 57 17.31 -5.62 3.33
CA SER A 57 18.32 -5.72 4.39
C SER A 57 19.65 -5.02 4.08
N ASN A 58 19.86 -4.52 2.86
CA ASN A 58 21.03 -3.75 2.45
C ASN A 58 20.99 -2.26 2.84
N GLY A 59 19.86 -1.73 3.33
CA GLY A 59 19.74 -0.38 3.90
C GLY A 59 20.01 0.78 2.95
N ARG A 60 19.93 0.58 1.63
CA ARG A 60 20.35 1.56 0.61
C ARG A 60 19.41 2.75 0.40
N THR A 61 18.16 2.65 0.82
CA THR A 61 17.11 3.64 0.53
C THR A 61 16.23 3.86 1.75
N ALA A 62 15.93 5.13 2.06
CA ALA A 62 14.95 5.47 3.08
C ALA A 62 13.55 5.01 2.67
N GLY A 63 12.72 4.64 3.64
CA GLY A 63 11.36 4.18 3.39
C GLY A 63 10.53 5.21 2.64
N MET A 64 10.05 4.86 1.44
CA MET A 64 9.13 5.66 0.63
C MET A 64 7.69 5.34 1.03
N TYR A 65 6.93 6.38 1.37
CA TYR A 65 5.51 6.23 1.67
C TYR A 65 4.72 5.84 0.41
N ILE A 66 4.03 4.70 0.47
CA ILE A 66 3.22 4.18 -0.64
C ILE A 66 1.78 4.69 -0.52
N GLY A 67 1.21 4.57 0.67
CA GLY A 67 -0.19 4.87 0.87
C GLY A 67 -0.73 4.37 2.20
N THR A 68 -2.01 4.63 2.39
CA THR A 68 -2.74 4.28 3.61
C THR A 68 -4.02 3.53 3.27
N VAL A 69 -4.30 2.46 4.01
CA VAL A 69 -5.57 1.74 4.00
C VAL A 69 -6.38 2.20 5.21
N LYS A 70 -7.61 2.67 4.96
CA LYS A 70 -8.59 3.02 6.00
C LYS A 70 -9.96 2.46 5.65
N LEU A 71 -10.81 2.29 6.65
CA LEU A 71 -12.24 2.07 6.43
C LEU A 71 -12.93 3.43 6.29
N ILE A 72 -13.62 3.68 5.18
CA ILE A 72 -14.43 4.88 4.96
C ILE A 72 -15.81 4.40 4.52
N ASP A 73 -16.87 4.81 5.22
CA ASP A 73 -18.26 4.42 4.93
C ASP A 73 -18.48 2.89 4.83
N GLY A 74 -17.79 2.13 5.68
CA GLY A 74 -17.85 0.66 5.68
C GLY A 74 -17.11 -0.01 4.51
N LYS A 75 -16.40 0.77 3.69
CA LYS A 75 -15.58 0.26 2.57
C LYS A 75 -14.10 0.44 2.86
N ILE A 76 -13.32 -0.60 2.56
CA ILE A 76 -11.86 -0.52 2.63
C ILE A 76 -11.39 0.38 1.49
N THR A 77 -10.83 1.53 1.84
CA THR A 77 -10.34 2.54 0.90
C THR A 77 -8.83 2.63 0.98
N PHE A 78 -8.18 2.58 -0.17
CA PHE A 78 -6.73 2.76 -0.29
C PHE A 78 -6.44 4.15 -0.85
N THR A 79 -5.65 4.93 -0.10
CA THR A 79 -5.18 6.25 -0.50
C THR A 79 -3.70 6.18 -0.84
N LEU A 80 -3.36 6.33 -2.11
CA LEU A 80 -1.99 6.41 -2.59
C LEU A 80 -1.31 7.71 -2.12
N SER A 81 0.01 7.66 -1.94
CA SER A 81 0.83 8.85 -1.77
C SER A 81 0.79 9.70 -3.03
N ASP A 82 0.87 11.02 -2.89
CA ASP A 82 0.88 11.93 -4.04
C ASP A 82 2.07 11.67 -4.99
N GLN A 83 3.14 11.05 -4.48
CA GLN A 83 4.29 10.61 -5.28
C GLN A 83 3.99 9.39 -6.17
N LEU A 84 2.99 8.58 -5.83
CA LEU A 84 2.53 7.43 -6.64
C LEU A 84 1.27 7.74 -7.45
N ARG A 85 0.55 8.82 -7.13
CA ARG A 85 -0.51 9.35 -7.98
C ARG A 85 0.03 9.87 -9.32
N ALA A 86 1.33 10.19 -9.38
CA ALA A 86 2.02 10.64 -10.58
C ALA A 86 2.55 9.52 -11.48
N VAL A 87 2.04 8.28 -11.37
CA VAL A 87 2.20 7.27 -12.43
C VAL A 87 1.30 7.69 -13.59
N ASN A 88 1.75 8.73 -14.30
CA ASN A 88 1.15 9.21 -15.52
C ASN A 88 1.36 8.14 -16.60
N CYS A 89 0.31 7.84 -17.36
CA CYS A 89 0.42 7.08 -18.60
C CYS A 89 1.33 7.87 -19.57
N VAL A 90 2.60 7.51 -19.66
CA VAL A 90 3.60 8.26 -20.45
C VAL A 90 3.32 8.19 -21.96
N GLU A 91 2.61 7.17 -22.43
CA GLU A 91 2.31 7.00 -23.86
C GLU A 91 1.04 7.73 -24.34
N CYS A 92 0.29 8.39 -23.45
CA CYS A 92 -0.98 9.03 -23.79
C CYS A 92 -1.23 10.37 -23.07
N ASP A 93 -0.18 11.10 -22.65
CA ASP A 93 -0.30 12.27 -21.76
C ASP A 93 -1.17 11.99 -20.51
N GLY A 94 -1.09 10.77 -19.96
CA GLY A 94 -1.90 10.33 -18.82
C GLY A 94 -3.20 9.60 -19.18
N LYS A 95 -3.39 9.13 -20.41
CA LYS A 95 -4.61 8.41 -20.82
C LYS A 95 -4.41 6.94 -21.22
N GLY A 96 -4.36 6.02 -20.29
CA GLY A 96 -4.35 4.60 -20.62
C GLY A 96 -4.34 3.74 -19.38
N GLU A 97 -5.31 2.84 -19.26
CA GLU A 97 -5.60 2.00 -18.10
C GLU A 97 -4.34 1.58 -17.32
N ILE A 98 -4.32 1.90 -16.04
CA ILE A 98 -3.25 1.54 -15.10
C ILE A 98 -3.68 0.23 -14.44
N GLU A 99 -3.07 -0.89 -14.82
CA GLU A 99 -3.20 -2.12 -14.05
C GLU A 99 -2.50 -1.91 -12.71
N THR A 100 -3.30 -1.67 -11.66
CA THR A 100 -2.84 -1.91 -10.30
C THR A 100 -3.22 -3.34 -9.96
N GLY A 101 -2.33 -4.10 -9.34
CA GLY A 101 -2.51 -5.54 -9.04
C GLY A 101 -3.67 -5.89 -8.07
N ILE A 102 -4.64 -4.99 -7.89
CA ILE A 102 -5.86 -5.14 -7.11
C ILE A 102 -7.11 -4.84 -7.97
N GLY A 103 -6.92 -4.51 -9.27
CA GLY A 103 -7.98 -4.23 -10.23
C GLY A 103 -7.56 -3.19 -11.29
N MET A 104 -8.20 -3.24 -12.46
CA MET A 104 -8.06 -2.23 -13.52
C MET A 104 -8.46 -0.84 -12.98
N MET A 105 -7.51 0.08 -12.87
CA MET A 105 -7.85 1.50 -12.84
C MET A 105 -7.84 2.00 -14.28
N ARG A 106 -9.03 2.08 -14.88
CA ARG A 106 -9.16 2.66 -16.21
C ARG A 106 -8.85 4.15 -16.14
N CYS A 107 -7.99 4.62 -17.03
CA CYS A 107 -8.01 6.03 -17.33
C CYS A 107 -9.23 6.29 -18.21
N ASP A 108 -10.28 6.88 -17.64
CA ASP A 108 -11.55 7.13 -18.30
C ASP A 108 -11.43 7.97 -19.59
N SER A 109 -10.29 8.60 -19.83
CA SER A 109 -10.06 9.47 -20.98
C SER A 109 -9.60 8.76 -22.26
N CYS A 110 -9.34 7.44 -22.22
CA CYS A 110 -9.07 6.61 -23.41
C CYS A 110 -10.18 5.60 -23.73
N ASN A 111 -11.34 5.73 -23.10
CA ASN A 111 -12.54 5.03 -23.55
C ASN A 111 -13.10 5.70 -24.82
N GLY A 112 -12.53 5.36 -25.98
CA GLY A 112 -13.23 5.46 -27.26
C GLY A 112 -12.90 6.63 -28.19
N SER A 113 -11.70 7.24 -28.12
CA SER A 113 -11.28 8.15 -29.20
C SER A 113 -9.96 7.71 -29.83
N GLY A 114 -10.04 6.69 -30.68
CA GLY A 114 -9.25 6.73 -31.90
C GLY A 114 -9.64 8.01 -32.65
N ARG A 115 -8.84 9.07 -32.53
CA ARG A 115 -8.78 10.13 -33.51
C ARG A 115 -7.40 10.05 -34.12
N GLY A 116 -7.35 9.45 -35.31
CA GLY A 116 -6.16 9.46 -36.13
C GLY A 116 -5.69 10.89 -36.39
N TYR A 117 -4.38 11.05 -36.40
CA TYR A 117 -3.63 11.55 -37.55
C TYR A 117 -2.31 10.78 -37.61
#